data_AF-A0A1C3XN71-F1
#
_entry.id   AF-A0A1C3XN71-F1
#
_cell.length_a   1.000
_cell.length_b   1.000
_cell.length_c   1.000
_cell.angle_alpha   90.00
_cell.angle_beta   90.00
_cell.angle_gamma   90.00
#
_symmetry.space_group_name_H-M   'P 1'
#
loop_
_entity.id
_entity.type
_entity.pdbx_description
1 polymer ?
#
loop_
_entity_poly.entity_id
_entity_poly.type
_entity_poly.pdbx_seq_one_letter_code
_entity_poly.pdbx_strand_id
1 'polypeptide(L)'
;MPVTDIHEIRVLPPLAIGRFGGSAEPMHNYDLVVTAGSGYRELRPAETLLVNPVTGEIVAKQVPSSPVRFKDGAGRVKPVCPFLEVWGRFDDDPELRPLTVNDLADLGRGPEHISWDVLFANLKMLRRTGQPSDRVEARIAGITGHVQHTFIGRCANFKSGTSVAFGSWLCANGWSARGRGRQSR
;
A
#
# COMPACT_ATOMS: atom_id res chain seq x y z
N MET A 1 -1.31 -29.25 8.88
CA MET A 1 -0.19 -29.91 8.20
C MET A 1 0.69 -28.79 7.65
N PRO A 2 2.02 -28.95 7.57
CA PRO A 2 2.83 -27.92 6.93
C PRO A 2 2.38 -27.75 5.48
N VAL A 3 2.39 -26.50 5.00
CA VAL A 3 2.15 -26.21 3.59
C VAL A 3 3.26 -26.82 2.75
N THR A 4 2.91 -27.51 1.66
CA THR A 4 3.93 -28.06 0.74
C THR A 4 3.89 -27.45 -0.66
N ASP A 5 2.81 -26.74 -1.01
CA ASP A 5 2.69 -26.05 -2.30
C ASP A 5 1.81 -24.78 -2.25
N ILE A 6 2.03 -23.88 -3.19
CA ILE A 6 1.19 -22.69 -3.43
C ILE A 6 0.49 -22.84 -4.79
N HIS A 7 -0.81 -23.09 -4.76
CA HIS A 7 -1.62 -23.23 -5.97
C HIS A 7 -1.92 -21.90 -6.67
N GLU A 8 -1.95 -20.79 -5.93
CA GLU A 8 -2.30 -19.48 -6.46
C GLU A 8 -1.76 -18.35 -5.60
N ILE A 9 -1.39 -17.23 -6.22
CA ILE A 9 -0.99 -15.98 -5.55
C ILE A 9 -1.86 -14.83 -6.05
N ARG A 10 -2.30 -13.96 -5.13
CA ARG A 10 -3.00 -12.70 -5.44
C ARG A 10 -2.43 -11.53 -4.62
N VAL A 11 -2.43 -10.34 -5.21
CA VAL A 11 -2.22 -9.10 -4.46
C VAL A 11 -3.57 -8.48 -4.15
N LEU A 12 -3.86 -8.27 -2.87
CA LEU A 12 -5.11 -7.69 -2.39
C LEU A 12 -4.87 -6.40 -1.60
N PRO A 13 -5.76 -5.39 -1.73
CA PRO A 13 -6.80 -5.30 -2.76
C PRO A 13 -6.18 -5.20 -4.17
N PRO A 14 -6.85 -5.71 -5.22
CA PRO A 14 -6.34 -5.66 -6.59
C PRO A 14 -6.31 -4.23 -7.16
N LEU A 15 -7.06 -3.32 -6.54
CA LEU A 15 -7.03 -1.89 -6.78
C LEU A 15 -7.04 -1.18 -5.44
N ALA A 16 -6.06 -0.31 -5.24
CA ALA A 16 -5.98 0.56 -4.09
C ALA A 16 -5.95 2.02 -4.52
N ILE A 17 -6.52 2.90 -3.69
CA ILE A 17 -6.60 4.33 -3.96
C ILE A 17 -5.74 5.07 -2.95
N GLY A 18 -4.60 5.58 -3.41
CA GLY A 18 -3.80 6.55 -2.67
C GLY A 18 -4.23 7.99 -2.92
N ARG A 19 -3.80 8.90 -2.04
CA ARG A 19 -3.94 10.35 -2.24
C ARG A 19 -2.65 11.06 -1.87
N PHE A 20 -2.25 12.02 -2.70
CA PHE A 20 -1.10 12.87 -2.42
C PHE A 20 -1.32 13.72 -1.17
N GLY A 21 -0.25 13.93 -0.42
CA GLY A 21 -0.18 14.80 0.74
C GLY A 21 1.26 15.27 0.96
N GLY A 22 1.44 16.44 1.55
CA GLY A 22 2.75 17.03 1.86
C GLY A 22 3.24 16.75 3.28
N SER A 23 2.42 16.11 4.10
CA SER A 23 2.79 15.66 5.46
C SER A 23 3.65 14.39 5.38
N ALA A 24 4.58 14.26 6.31
CA ALA A 24 5.33 13.02 6.53
C ALA A 24 4.49 11.97 7.29
N GLU A 25 3.44 12.40 7.99
CA GLU A 25 2.47 11.54 8.66
C GLU A 25 1.38 11.09 7.69
N PRO A 26 1.21 9.77 7.44
CA PRO A 26 0.08 9.25 6.68
C PRO A 26 -1.26 9.55 7.37
N MET A 27 -2.33 9.55 6.57
CA MET A 27 -3.70 9.62 7.04
C MET A 27 -4.04 8.36 7.83
N HIS A 28 -4.71 8.50 8.97
CA HIS A 28 -5.25 7.34 9.70
C HIS A 28 -6.39 6.67 8.91
N ASN A 29 -6.74 5.46 9.31
CA ASN A 29 -7.84 4.71 8.71
C ASN A 29 -9.20 5.15 9.27
N TYR A 30 -10.19 5.25 8.38
CA TYR A 30 -11.56 5.64 8.73
C TYR A 30 -12.57 4.90 7.86
N ASP A 31 -13.67 4.48 8.47
CA ASP A 31 -14.84 3.93 7.76
C ASP A 31 -15.79 5.05 7.35
N LEU A 32 -16.23 5.02 6.08
CA LEU A 32 -17.27 5.91 5.59
C LEU A 32 -18.63 5.40 6.04
N VAL A 33 -19.36 6.20 6.81
CA VAL A 33 -20.76 5.93 7.14
C VAL A 33 -21.64 6.53 6.05
N VAL A 34 -22.33 5.67 5.32
CA VAL A 34 -23.25 6.07 4.25
C VAL A 34 -24.66 6.19 4.83
N THR A 35 -25.11 7.41 5.07
CA THR A 35 -26.50 7.70 5.47
C THR A 35 -27.33 8.15 4.27
N ALA A 36 -28.63 7.88 4.27
CA ALA A 36 -29.54 8.42 3.26
C ALA A 36 -29.66 9.96 3.44
N GLY A 37 -29.07 10.73 2.53
CA GLY A 37 -29.13 12.20 2.53
C GLY A 37 -27.93 12.86 1.84
N SER A 38 -28.07 14.15 1.48
CA SER A 38 -27.04 14.96 0.79
C SER A 38 -26.09 15.70 1.76
N GLY A 39 -26.10 15.35 3.03
CA GLY A 39 -25.30 16.00 4.08
C GLY A 39 -23.80 15.67 4.04
N TYR A 40 -23.07 16.17 5.03
CA TYR A 40 -21.67 15.80 5.23
C TYR A 40 -21.53 14.30 5.48
N ARG A 41 -20.52 13.70 4.86
CA ARG A 41 -20.16 12.30 5.08
C ARG A 41 -19.55 12.15 6.48
N GLU A 42 -20.07 11.22 7.27
CA GLU A 42 -19.46 10.84 8.54
C GLU A 42 -18.31 9.86 8.29
N LEU A 43 -17.18 10.12 8.94
CA LEU A 43 -16.01 9.25 8.95
C LEU A 43 -15.80 8.73 10.38
N ARG A 44 -15.91 7.42 10.56
CA ARG A 44 -15.66 6.77 11.85
C ARG A 44 -14.20 6.32 11.94
N PRO A 45 -13.48 6.66 13.02
CA PRO A 45 -12.17 6.10 13.29
C PRO A 45 -12.15 4.57 13.18
N ALA A 46 -11.17 4.04 12.46
CA ALA A 46 -10.94 2.60 12.32
C ALA A 46 -9.52 2.24 12.75
N GLU A 47 -9.25 0.95 12.97
CA GLU A 47 -7.91 0.46 13.30
C GLU A 47 -6.92 0.93 12.22
N THR A 48 -5.88 1.60 12.69
CA THR A 48 -4.78 2.15 11.90
C THR A 48 -3.50 1.46 12.32
N LEU A 49 -2.75 0.97 11.34
CA LEU A 49 -1.43 0.39 11.55
C LEU A 49 -0.39 1.51 11.58
N LEU A 50 0.44 1.54 12.62
CA LEU A 50 1.60 2.41 12.67
C LEU A 50 2.81 1.64 12.17
N VAL A 51 3.41 2.13 11.08
CA VAL A 51 4.55 1.49 10.42
C VAL A 51 5.80 2.32 10.66
N ASN A 52 6.87 1.69 11.11
CA ASN A 52 8.18 2.31 11.18
C ASN A 52 8.70 2.53 9.75
N PRO A 53 8.96 3.77 9.32
CA PRO A 53 9.35 4.06 7.94
C PRO A 53 10.78 3.61 7.58
N VAL A 54 11.59 3.23 8.57
CA VAL A 54 12.97 2.76 8.39
C VAL A 54 13.02 1.24 8.33
N THR A 55 12.31 0.56 9.23
CA THR A 55 12.36 -0.91 9.35
C THR A 55 11.20 -1.62 8.65
N GLY A 56 10.17 -0.87 8.25
CA GLY A 56 8.91 -1.40 7.74
C GLY A 56 8.03 -2.07 8.80
N GLU A 57 8.48 -2.18 10.05
CA GLU A 57 7.75 -2.91 11.10
C GLU A 57 6.42 -2.24 11.46
N ILE A 58 5.35 -3.02 11.61
CA ILE A 58 4.12 -2.56 12.25
C ILE A 58 4.36 -2.47 13.77
N VAL A 59 4.64 -1.26 14.25
CA VAL A 59 5.04 -1.02 15.65
C VAL A 59 3.85 -0.90 16.60
N ALA A 60 2.67 -0.57 16.09
CA ALA A 60 1.46 -0.46 16.89
C ALA A 60 0.19 -0.50 16.04
N LYS A 61 -0.93 -0.70 16.73
CA LYS A 61 -2.28 -0.53 16.20
C LYS A 61 -3.01 0.48 17.07
N GLN A 62 -3.72 1.42 16.44
CA GLN A 62 -4.51 2.39 17.17
C GLN A 62 -5.80 2.73 16.42
N VAL A 63 -6.86 3.04 17.18
CA VAL A 63 -8.03 3.73 16.65
C VAL A 63 -7.87 5.21 16.97
N PRO A 64 -7.82 6.10 15.97
CA PRO A 64 -7.53 7.51 16.22
C PRO A 64 -8.68 8.20 16.96
N SER A 65 -8.34 9.15 17.84
CA SER A 65 -9.35 9.96 18.54
C SER A 65 -10.14 10.85 17.58
N SER A 66 -11.42 11.08 17.88
CA SER A 66 -12.23 12.13 17.25
C SER A 66 -11.77 13.53 17.71
N PRO A 67 -11.80 14.58 16.86
CA PRO A 67 -12.27 14.60 15.46
C PRO A 67 -11.22 14.12 14.45
N VAL A 68 -11.69 13.78 13.25
CA VAL A 68 -10.82 13.44 12.10
C VAL A 68 -9.87 14.59 11.78
N ARG A 69 -8.59 14.28 11.56
CA ARG A 69 -7.55 15.27 11.20
C ARG A 69 -6.92 14.92 9.85
N PHE A 70 -7.25 15.72 8.84
CA PHE A 70 -6.69 15.59 7.47
C PHE A 70 -5.32 16.26 7.30
N LYS A 71 -4.90 17.06 8.28
CA LYS A 71 -3.64 17.80 8.27
C LYS A 71 -2.81 17.47 9.49
N ASP A 72 -1.49 17.53 9.33
CA ASP A 72 -0.54 17.45 10.44
C ASP A 72 -0.53 18.74 11.28
N GLY A 73 0.30 18.76 12.34
CA GLY A 73 0.46 19.93 13.21
C GLY A 73 1.02 21.17 12.49
N ALA A 74 1.66 21.00 11.33
CA ALA A 74 2.17 22.08 10.48
C ALA A 74 1.16 22.52 9.40
N GLY A 75 -0.05 21.96 9.39
CA GLY A 75 -1.10 22.29 8.42
C GLY A 75 -0.94 21.65 7.04
N ARG A 76 -0.02 20.69 6.87
CA ARG A 76 0.19 19.97 5.61
C ARG A 76 -0.81 18.81 5.49
N VAL A 77 -1.30 18.57 4.28
CA VAL A 77 -2.26 17.48 4.03
C VAL A 77 -1.59 16.12 4.22
N LYS A 78 -2.22 15.23 4.98
CA LYS A 78 -1.81 13.84 5.18
C LYS A 78 -2.06 13.00 3.92
N PRO A 79 -1.06 12.28 3.39
CA PRO A 79 -1.28 11.38 2.26
C PRO A 79 -2.12 10.17 2.70
N VAL A 80 -2.94 9.64 1.80
CA VAL A 80 -3.59 8.33 2.01
C VAL A 80 -2.68 7.26 1.40
N CYS A 81 -2.16 6.37 2.25
CA CYS A 81 -1.22 5.33 1.88
C CYS A 81 -1.89 3.95 2.05
N PRO A 82 -2.38 3.33 0.97
CA PRO A 82 -3.02 2.02 1.07
C PRO A 82 -1.99 0.91 1.34
N PHE A 83 -2.43 -0.13 2.02
CA PHE A 83 -1.69 -1.39 2.15
C PHE A 83 -2.08 -2.34 1.01
N LEU A 84 -1.08 -3.04 0.49
CA LEU A 84 -1.22 -4.16 -0.42
C LEU A 84 -0.61 -5.39 0.26
N GLU A 85 -1.32 -6.50 0.22
CA GLU A 85 -0.94 -7.76 0.86
C GLU A 85 -0.82 -8.86 -0.21
N VAL A 86 0.13 -9.78 -0.02
CA VAL A 86 0.22 -11.00 -0.83
C VAL A 86 -0.65 -12.06 -0.16
N TRP A 87 -1.52 -12.67 -0.93
CA TRP A 87 -2.42 -13.73 -0.50
C TRP A 87 -2.15 -14.98 -1.33
N GLY A 88 -2.26 -16.15 -0.70
CA GLY A 88 -2.03 -17.44 -1.31
C GLY A 88 -3.21 -18.38 -1.12
N ARG A 89 -3.41 -19.28 -2.10
CA ARG A 89 -4.20 -20.51 -1.93
C ARG A 89 -3.20 -21.66 -1.89
N PHE A 90 -3.27 -22.46 -0.84
CA PHE A 90 -2.26 -23.47 -0.53
C PHE A 90 -2.83 -24.87 -0.76
N ASP A 91 -2.00 -25.89 -0.60
CA ASP A 91 -2.42 -27.30 -0.69
C ASP A 91 -3.26 -27.76 0.52
N ASP A 92 -3.08 -27.11 1.65
CA ASP A 92 -3.77 -27.42 2.91
C ASP A 92 -5.11 -26.70 3.09
N ASP A 93 -5.39 -25.66 2.31
CA ASP A 93 -6.59 -24.84 2.41
C ASP A 93 -7.08 -24.37 1.02
N PRO A 94 -8.31 -24.71 0.60
CA PRO A 94 -8.86 -24.24 -0.66
C PRO A 94 -9.18 -22.74 -0.68
N GLU A 95 -9.24 -22.07 0.48
CA GLU A 95 -9.52 -20.64 0.58
C GLU A 95 -8.24 -19.78 0.49
N LEU A 96 -8.41 -18.55 0.00
CA LEU A 96 -7.32 -17.56 0.01
C LEU A 96 -7.06 -17.06 1.43
N ARG A 97 -5.79 -17.06 1.84
CA ARG A 97 -5.32 -16.45 3.11
C ARG A 97 -4.06 -15.61 2.89
N PRO A 98 -3.74 -14.65 3.78
CA PRO A 98 -2.50 -13.88 3.68
C PRO A 98 -1.30 -14.83 3.68
N LEU A 99 -0.32 -14.56 2.81
CA LEU A 99 0.96 -15.25 2.82
C LEU A 99 1.76 -14.77 4.04
N THR A 100 2.16 -15.70 4.90
CA THR A 100 2.91 -15.42 6.13
C THR A 100 4.33 -15.95 6.06
N VAL A 101 5.20 -15.49 6.96
CA VAL A 101 6.57 -16.00 7.09
C VAL A 101 6.61 -17.48 7.48
N ASN A 102 5.60 -17.97 8.19
CA ASN A 102 5.49 -19.39 8.53
C ASN A 102 5.18 -20.24 7.30
N ASP A 103 4.32 -19.74 6.39
CA ASP A 103 4.03 -20.44 5.13
C ASP A 103 5.27 -20.52 4.25
N LEU A 104 6.06 -19.45 4.19
CA LEU A 104 7.34 -19.46 3.50
C LEU A 104 8.30 -20.47 4.12
N ALA A 105 8.39 -20.51 5.45
CA ALA A 105 9.26 -21.43 6.17
C ALA A 105 8.88 -22.90 5.93
N ASP A 106 7.59 -23.23 5.94
CA ASP A 106 7.06 -24.56 5.61
C ASP A 106 7.49 -25.01 4.20
N LEU A 107 7.56 -24.07 3.26
CA LEU A 107 8.02 -24.27 1.88
C LEU A 107 9.55 -24.26 1.72
N GLY A 108 10.32 -24.17 2.82
CA GLY A 108 11.78 -24.04 2.77
C GLY A 108 12.25 -22.71 2.14
N ARG A 109 11.43 -21.66 2.25
CA ARG A 109 11.68 -20.30 1.75
C ARG A 109 11.73 -19.30 2.90
N GLY A 110 12.18 -18.10 2.60
CA GLY A 110 12.19 -16.95 3.50
C GLY A 110 11.71 -15.67 2.81
N PRO A 111 11.52 -14.57 3.57
CA PRO A 111 11.05 -13.28 3.02
C PRO A 111 11.88 -12.75 1.85
N GLU A 112 13.16 -13.06 1.79
CA GLU A 112 14.08 -12.70 0.70
C GLU A 112 13.71 -13.30 -0.66
N HIS A 113 12.81 -14.28 -0.69
CA HIS A 113 12.26 -14.87 -1.91
C HIS A 113 11.04 -14.10 -2.46
N ILE A 114 10.60 -13.04 -1.78
CA ILE A 114 9.52 -12.15 -2.23
C ILE A 114 10.14 -10.85 -2.74
N SER A 115 9.77 -10.46 -3.96
CA SER A 115 10.16 -9.18 -4.54
C SER A 115 8.97 -8.43 -5.13
N TRP A 116 8.99 -7.11 -5.03
CA TRP A 116 8.02 -6.23 -5.66
C TRP A 116 8.62 -5.48 -6.85
N ASP A 117 7.88 -5.51 -7.96
CA ASP A 117 8.12 -4.65 -9.12
C ASP A 117 7.02 -3.60 -9.18
N VAL A 118 7.41 -2.34 -9.10
CA VAL A 118 6.47 -1.22 -9.01
C VAL A 118 6.74 -0.23 -10.15
N LEU A 119 5.67 0.07 -10.90
CA LEU A 119 5.66 1.10 -11.94
C LEU A 119 4.61 2.16 -11.59
N PHE A 120 5.05 3.40 -11.45
CA PHE A 120 4.16 4.55 -11.48
C PHE A 120 4.21 5.22 -12.85
N ALA A 121 3.04 5.59 -13.36
CA ALA A 121 2.90 6.30 -14.63
C ALA A 121 1.88 7.44 -14.52
N ASN A 122 2.22 8.59 -15.09
CA ASN A 122 1.27 9.66 -15.34
C ASN A 122 1.18 9.90 -16.85
N LEU A 123 0.06 9.46 -17.42
CA LEU A 123 -0.19 9.50 -18.87
C LEU A 123 -1.06 10.70 -19.28
N LYS A 124 -1.23 11.69 -18.40
CA LYS A 124 -2.11 12.85 -18.66
C LYS A 124 -1.66 13.65 -19.89
N MET A 125 -0.35 13.82 -20.09
CA MET A 125 0.18 14.57 -21.23
C MET A 125 0.13 13.76 -22.52
N LEU A 126 0.59 12.51 -22.49
CA LEU A 126 0.38 11.56 -23.60
C LEU A 126 -1.07 11.56 -24.10
N ARG A 127 -2.06 11.52 -23.21
CA ARG A 127 -3.48 11.56 -23.60
C ARG A 127 -3.87 12.83 -24.36
N ARG A 128 -3.24 13.98 -24.07
CA ARG A 128 -3.57 15.26 -24.72
C ARG A 128 -2.81 15.49 -26.02
N THR A 129 -1.57 15.04 -26.09
CA THR A 129 -0.67 15.34 -27.22
C THR A 129 -0.58 14.19 -28.23
N GLY A 130 -0.90 12.97 -27.81
CA GLY A 130 -0.68 11.75 -28.59
C GLY A 130 0.79 11.34 -28.72
N GLN A 131 1.72 12.09 -28.12
CA GLN A 131 3.16 11.85 -28.28
C GLN A 131 3.67 10.84 -27.24
N PRO A 132 4.22 9.67 -27.64
CA PRO A 132 4.77 8.69 -26.71
C PRO A 132 5.83 9.24 -25.76
N SER A 133 6.58 10.27 -26.19
CA SER A 133 7.60 10.96 -25.40
C SER A 133 7.05 11.79 -24.23
N ASP A 134 5.72 11.97 -24.14
CA ASP A 134 5.02 12.61 -23.02
C ASP A 134 4.57 11.62 -21.92
N ARG A 135 4.96 10.35 -22.03
CA ARG A 135 4.75 9.34 -20.98
C ARG A 135 5.72 9.59 -19.83
N VAL A 136 5.18 9.97 -18.66
CA VAL A 136 5.97 10.19 -17.44
C VAL A 136 5.93 8.94 -16.58
N GLU A 137 7.08 8.33 -16.33
CA GLU A 137 7.19 7.06 -15.61
C GLU A 137 8.31 7.02 -14.58
N ALA A 138 8.13 6.16 -13.57
CA ALA A 138 9.17 5.74 -12.65
C ALA A 138 8.95 4.26 -12.33
N ARG A 139 10.00 3.45 -12.54
CA ARG A 139 9.98 2.02 -12.24
C ARG A 139 11.13 1.66 -11.29
N ILE A 140 10.83 0.80 -10.33
CA ILE A 140 11.82 0.11 -9.51
C ILE A 140 11.41 -1.36 -9.50
N ALA A 141 12.35 -2.25 -9.79
CA ALA A 141 12.15 -3.69 -9.83
C ALA A 141 12.99 -4.38 -8.74
N GLY A 142 12.61 -5.58 -8.34
CA GLY A 142 13.37 -6.40 -7.41
C GLY A 142 13.41 -5.85 -5.98
N ILE A 143 12.37 -5.16 -5.53
CA ILE A 143 12.31 -4.64 -4.15
C ILE A 143 12.07 -5.80 -3.18
N THR A 144 13.11 -6.21 -2.45
CA THR A 144 13.05 -7.33 -1.48
C THR A 144 13.14 -6.88 -0.02
N GLY A 145 13.47 -5.60 0.24
CA GLY A 145 13.68 -5.06 1.59
C GLY A 145 12.60 -4.08 2.04
N HIS A 146 12.78 -3.55 3.24
CA HIS A 146 11.85 -2.63 3.91
C HIS A 146 12.28 -1.16 3.83
N VAL A 147 13.26 -0.85 2.99
CA VAL A 147 13.68 0.53 2.79
C VAL A 147 12.61 1.25 1.99
N GLN A 148 12.31 2.50 2.37
CA GLN A 148 11.42 3.34 1.58
C GLN A 148 12.07 3.72 0.24
N HIS A 149 11.36 3.46 -0.86
CA HIS A 149 11.79 3.79 -2.22
C HIS A 149 11.01 4.99 -2.74
N THR A 150 11.69 6.09 -3.08
CA THR A 150 11.06 7.26 -3.73
C THR A 150 10.98 7.10 -5.24
N PHE A 151 9.82 7.43 -5.82
CA PHE A 151 9.58 7.36 -7.26
C PHE A 151 9.61 8.74 -7.89
N ILE A 152 10.56 8.95 -8.79
CA ILE A 152 10.76 10.21 -9.51
C ILE A 152 10.42 9.99 -10.99
N GLY A 153 9.27 10.50 -11.40
CA GLY A 153 8.77 10.44 -12.75
C GLY A 153 9.55 11.35 -13.70
N ARG A 154 9.95 10.79 -14.84
CA ARG A 154 10.62 11.52 -15.93
C ARG A 154 9.98 11.16 -17.27
N CYS A 155 10.07 12.07 -18.25
CA CYS A 155 9.79 11.77 -19.65
C CYS A 155 10.80 12.47 -20.57
N ALA A 156 10.83 12.10 -21.85
CA ALA A 156 11.80 12.64 -22.81
C ALA A 156 11.54 14.12 -23.15
N ASN A 157 10.30 14.58 -23.06
CA ASN A 157 9.94 15.98 -23.35
C ASN A 157 10.07 16.91 -22.14
N PHE A 158 10.47 16.40 -20.97
CA PHE A 158 10.79 17.24 -19.83
C PHE A 158 12.02 18.10 -20.13
N LYS A 159 12.00 19.36 -19.68
CA LYS A 159 13.20 20.20 -19.70
C LYS A 159 14.31 19.51 -18.90
N SER A 160 15.55 19.68 -19.33
CA SER A 160 16.71 19.12 -18.63
C SER A 160 16.66 19.44 -17.13
N GLY A 161 16.93 18.43 -16.30
CA GLY A 161 16.87 18.54 -14.84
C GLY A 161 15.46 18.50 -14.20
N THR A 162 14.38 18.48 -14.98
CA THR A 162 13.01 18.48 -14.41
C THR A 162 12.46 17.06 -14.21
N SER A 163 11.56 16.94 -13.23
CA SER A 163 10.92 15.68 -12.85
C SER A 163 9.64 15.92 -12.06
N VAL A 164 8.83 14.88 -11.89
CA VAL A 164 7.63 14.90 -11.03
C VAL A 164 7.76 13.81 -9.97
N ALA A 165 7.57 14.15 -8.69
CA ALA A 165 7.51 13.14 -7.64
C ALA A 165 6.19 12.36 -7.71
N PHE A 166 6.26 11.03 -7.68
CA PHE A 166 5.10 10.14 -7.62
C PHE A 166 4.79 9.62 -6.21
N GLY A 167 5.65 9.91 -5.23
CA GLY A 167 5.51 9.44 -3.86
C GLY A 167 6.58 8.40 -3.53
N SER A 168 6.27 7.51 -2.58
CA SER A 168 7.19 6.46 -2.14
C SER A 168 6.47 5.13 -1.94
N TRP A 169 7.24 4.04 -2.01
CA TRP A 169 6.83 2.67 -1.69
C TRP A 169 7.61 2.16 -0.48
N LEU A 170 6.96 1.38 0.38
CA LEU A 170 7.57 0.77 1.56
C LEU A 170 6.98 -0.63 1.72
N CYS A 171 7.82 -1.66 1.83
CA CYS A 171 7.38 -3.00 2.20
C CYS A 171 7.27 -3.07 3.73
N ALA A 172 6.05 -3.20 4.25
CA ALA A 172 5.83 -3.34 5.68
C ALA A 172 6.09 -4.79 6.13
N ASN A 173 6.68 -4.95 7.31
CA ASN A 173 6.84 -6.20 8.02
C ASN A 173 5.88 -6.28 9.19
N GLY A 174 5.17 -7.40 9.27
CA GLY A 174 4.45 -7.74 10.49
C GLY A 174 3.34 -8.72 10.19
N TRP A 175 3.61 -10.00 10.35
CA TRP A 175 2.58 -11.00 10.66
C TRP A 175 3.19 -12.12 11.50
N SER A 176 2.87 -12.08 12.80
CA SER A 176 2.88 -13.22 13.72
C SER A 176 1.42 -13.49 14.09
N ALA A 177 0.90 -14.65 13.66
CA ALA A 177 -0.33 -15.32 14.10
C ALA A 177 -1.62 -14.48 14.35
N ARG A 178 -2.54 -14.58 13.37
CA ARG A 178 -4.02 -14.53 13.39
C ARG A 178 -4.77 -13.95 14.61
N GLY A 179 -5.75 -13.10 14.27
CA GLY A 179 -6.96 -12.87 15.06
C GLY A 179 -7.90 -11.84 14.41
N ARG A 180 -8.53 -12.15 13.28
CA ARG A 180 -9.74 -11.41 12.84
C ARG A 180 -10.95 -12.31 13.05
N GLY A 181 -11.82 -11.90 13.98
CA GLY A 181 -13.17 -12.40 14.06
C GLY A 181 -13.90 -12.14 12.74
N ARG A 182 -14.68 -13.14 12.31
CA ARG A 182 -15.70 -13.02 11.27
C ARG A 182 -16.49 -11.73 11.45
N GLN A 183 -16.38 -10.79 10.51
CA GLN A 183 -17.51 -9.93 10.19
C GLN A 183 -18.30 -10.66 9.11
N SER A 184 -19.40 -11.28 9.54
CA SER A 184 -20.44 -11.75 8.63
C SER A 184 -21.04 -10.56 7.88
N ARG A 185 -21.40 -10.85 6.64
CA ARG A 185 -22.11 -9.99 5.68
C ARG A 185 -23.32 -9.28 6.29
#